data_AF-A0A060YJC1-F1
#
_entry.id   AF-A0A060YJC1-F1
#
_cell.length_a   1.000
_cell.length_b   1.000
_cell.length_c   1.000
_cell.angle_alpha   90.00
_cell.angle_beta   90.00
_cell.angle_gamma   90.00
#
_symmetry.space_group_name_H-M   'P 1'
#
loop_
_entity.id
_entity.type
_entity.pdbx_description
1 polymer ?
#
loop_
_entity_poly.entity_id
_entity_poly.type
_entity_poly.pdbx_seq_one_letter_code
_entity_poly.pdbx_strand_id
1 'polypeptide(L)'
;PLYPFHTIFSIIFRFNLTIDSSLNTFKPNGYLSSINKLKTKPTLSFPPHRDCYHLGIPNNFDYHRFLKFARVCEVDGKKQICTREKEVGNLYDMFHTRNYLHRKAYQHKVGHIIETMITEAFIKAEPHIQIQGSKGDMFTISTAINDMEAYTKLTDHVFEQILYSSSSELEEAREILHNITCRNLYKNMGQTQAKKRVEVSQEQLQKWASELATCRPESDLQGVTLEPGDFVVNIINMDWGMKEKNPINNMRFYCKNTPTKTTQISRNQVSQMLPDQFAEQLIRVYFKKRDEKTVEAAKINYVKWCMDNNFSKPQDGDSIAPELTPLKRSWAHNDDENDDELDSQGGRSRAAVNIGQQKAKARLF
;
A
#
# COMPACT_ATOMS: atom_id res chain seq x y z
N PRO A 1 6.69 -23.70 21.64
CA PRO A 1 5.32 -24.24 21.82
C PRO A 1 4.41 -23.83 20.66
N LEU A 2 4.16 -24.79 19.76
CA LEU A 2 3.45 -24.68 18.48
C LEU A 2 2.02 -24.15 18.63
N TYR A 3 1.74 -22.91 18.21
CA TYR A 3 0.38 -22.39 18.04
C TYR A 3 0.26 -21.56 16.75
N PRO A 4 0.03 -22.23 15.61
CA PRO A 4 -1.01 -21.74 14.70
C PRO A 4 -1.97 -22.83 14.20
N PHE A 5 -1.74 -24.11 14.54
CA PHE A 5 -2.60 -25.23 14.10
C PHE A 5 -3.92 -25.35 14.88
N HIS A 6 -4.03 -24.74 16.06
CA HIS A 6 -5.21 -24.88 16.91
C HIS A 6 -6.44 -24.10 16.40
N THR A 7 -6.25 -23.02 15.65
CA THR A 7 -7.35 -22.23 15.06
C THR A 7 -8.06 -23.01 13.95
N ILE A 8 -7.31 -23.82 13.20
CA ILE A 8 -7.83 -24.68 12.13
C ILE A 8 -8.65 -25.83 12.74
N PHE A 9 -8.10 -26.51 13.75
CA PHE A 9 -8.81 -27.60 14.42
C PHE A 9 -10.05 -27.14 15.16
N SER A 10 -10.04 -25.96 15.80
CA SER A 10 -11.19 -25.48 16.58
C SER A 10 -12.40 -25.08 15.71
N ILE A 11 -12.17 -24.59 14.48
CA ILE A 11 -13.24 -24.35 13.50
C ILE A 11 -13.74 -25.68 12.93
N ILE A 12 -12.85 -26.62 12.60
CA ILE A 12 -13.20 -27.93 12.07
C ILE A 12 -14.03 -28.77 13.08
N PHE A 13 -13.65 -28.76 14.35
CA PHE A 13 -14.34 -29.54 15.40
C PHE A 13 -15.71 -28.96 15.79
N ARG A 14 -15.91 -27.63 15.70
CA ARG A 14 -17.19 -27.00 16.09
C ARG A 14 -18.32 -27.18 15.09
N PHE A 15 -18.03 -27.58 13.85
CA PHE A 15 -19.02 -27.68 12.77
C PHE A 15 -19.43 -29.13 12.43
N ASN A 16 -19.13 -30.13 13.30
CA ASN A 16 -19.55 -31.54 13.15
C ASN A 16 -19.39 -32.07 11.71
N LEU A 17 -18.14 -32.21 11.26
CA LEU A 17 -17.84 -32.97 10.04
C LEU A 17 -18.02 -34.47 10.34
N THR A 18 -19.16 -35.04 9.97
CA THR A 18 -19.28 -36.49 9.86
C THR A 18 -18.46 -36.92 8.64
N ILE A 19 -17.37 -37.66 8.87
CA ILE A 19 -16.59 -38.30 7.80
C ILE A 19 -17.35 -39.58 7.43
N ASP A 20 -18.07 -39.56 6.31
CA ASP A 20 -18.60 -40.77 5.70
C ASP A 20 -17.60 -41.26 4.64
N SER A 21 -17.01 -42.43 4.89
CA SER A 21 -15.84 -42.97 4.19
C SER A 21 -16.17 -43.65 2.86
N SER A 22 -17.25 -43.25 2.16
CA SER A 22 -17.80 -44.07 1.07
C SER A 22 -17.98 -43.40 -0.30
N LEU A 23 -17.72 -42.10 -0.51
CA LEU A 23 -17.91 -41.47 -1.83
C LEU A 23 -16.75 -40.53 -2.23
N ASN A 24 -15.98 -40.98 -3.22
CA ASN A 24 -14.79 -40.34 -3.78
C ASN A 24 -15.13 -39.17 -4.74
N THR A 25 -16.05 -38.27 -4.35
CA THR A 25 -16.38 -37.05 -5.12
C THR A 25 -16.61 -35.85 -4.20
N PHE A 26 -15.62 -34.95 -4.13
CA PHE A 26 -15.73 -33.67 -3.42
C PHE A 26 -16.58 -32.68 -4.25
N LYS A 27 -17.87 -32.54 -3.91
CA LYS A 27 -18.59 -31.28 -4.19
C LYS A 27 -18.43 -30.37 -2.96
N PRO A 28 -17.67 -29.27 -3.04
CA PRO A 28 -17.54 -28.38 -1.89
C PRO A 28 -18.91 -27.75 -1.60
N ASN A 29 -19.45 -28.03 -0.41
CA ASN A 29 -20.61 -27.33 0.10
C ASN A 29 -20.39 -25.81 0.01
N GLY A 30 -21.40 -25.04 -0.44
CA GLY A 30 -21.26 -23.60 -0.72
C GLY A 30 -20.68 -22.75 0.42
N TYR A 31 -20.85 -23.18 1.68
CA TYR A 31 -20.23 -22.53 2.84
C TYR A 31 -18.72 -22.80 2.98
N LEU A 32 -18.21 -23.97 2.57
CA LEU A 32 -16.76 -24.23 2.48
C LEU A 32 -16.12 -23.37 1.39
N SER A 33 -16.84 -23.12 0.29
CA SER A 33 -16.42 -22.13 -0.72
C SER A 33 -16.45 -20.70 -0.16
N SER A 34 -17.32 -20.42 0.81
CA SER A 34 -17.36 -19.12 1.51
C SER A 34 -16.20 -19.01 2.50
N ILE A 35 -15.85 -20.06 3.25
CA ILE A 35 -14.63 -20.08 4.08
C ILE A 35 -13.37 -19.95 3.21
N ASN A 36 -13.32 -20.64 2.06
CA ASN A 36 -12.24 -20.49 1.11
C ASN A 36 -12.24 -19.11 0.43
N LYS A 37 -13.40 -18.50 0.13
CA LYS A 37 -13.49 -17.10 -0.38
C LYS A 37 -13.19 -16.07 0.70
N LEU A 38 -13.47 -16.33 1.97
CA LEU A 38 -13.00 -15.52 3.11
C LEU A 38 -11.46 -15.59 3.20
N LYS A 39 -10.84 -16.70 2.75
CA LYS A 39 -9.38 -16.87 2.65
C LYS A 39 -8.76 -16.33 1.34
N THR A 40 -9.47 -16.39 0.21
CA THR A 40 -8.91 -16.11 -1.14
C THR A 40 -9.41 -14.81 -1.77
N LYS A 41 -10.47 -14.18 -1.24
CA LYS A 41 -10.82 -12.79 -1.53
C LYS A 41 -10.36 -11.89 -0.39
N PRO A 42 -9.86 -10.67 -0.67
CA PRO A 42 -9.40 -9.73 0.36
C PRO A 42 -10.51 -9.26 1.32
N THR A 43 -11.75 -9.65 1.07
CA THR A 43 -12.95 -9.21 1.79
C THR A 43 -13.01 -9.59 3.26
N LEU A 44 -12.20 -10.52 3.76
CA LEU A 44 -12.20 -10.89 5.19
C LEU A 44 -10.89 -11.58 5.61
N SER A 45 -9.76 -11.13 5.08
CA SER A 45 -8.50 -11.42 5.76
C SER A 45 -8.51 -10.64 7.08
N PHE A 46 -8.74 -11.34 8.20
CA PHE A 46 -8.65 -10.73 9.51
C PHE A 46 -7.30 -10.02 9.63
N PRO A 47 -7.24 -8.76 10.09
CA PRO A 47 -5.98 -8.05 10.27
C PRO A 47 -5.08 -8.95 11.14
N PRO A 48 -3.88 -9.31 10.64
CA PRO A 48 -3.10 -10.36 11.26
C PRO A 48 -2.64 -9.90 12.64
N HIS A 49 -3.25 -10.46 13.69
CA HIS A 49 -2.85 -10.25 15.09
C HIS A 49 -1.34 -10.42 15.28
N ARG A 50 -0.74 -11.34 14.52
CA ARG A 50 0.70 -11.55 14.46
C ARG A 50 1.45 -10.28 14.08
N ASP A 51 1.04 -9.58 13.03
CA ASP A 51 1.78 -8.42 12.54
C ASP A 51 1.63 -7.25 13.51
N CYS A 52 0.42 -7.00 14.02
CA CYS A 52 0.18 -6.05 15.11
C CYS A 52 1.11 -6.30 16.31
N TYR A 53 1.22 -7.56 16.74
CA TYR A 53 2.09 -7.96 17.84
C TYR A 53 3.57 -7.67 17.56
N HIS A 54 4.10 -8.09 16.40
CA HIS A 54 5.53 -7.90 16.07
C HIS A 54 5.88 -6.45 15.73
N LEU A 55 4.91 -5.66 15.25
CA LEU A 55 5.10 -4.25 14.94
C LEU A 55 4.86 -3.32 16.15
N GLY A 56 4.37 -3.85 17.27
CA GLY A 56 3.99 -3.04 18.44
C GLY A 56 2.79 -2.12 18.18
N ILE A 57 1.91 -2.50 17.26
CA ILE A 57 0.71 -1.74 16.89
C ILE A 57 -0.52 -2.40 17.55
N PRO A 58 -1.36 -1.67 18.29
CA PRO A 58 -2.57 -2.25 18.86
C PRO A 58 -3.53 -2.71 17.76
N ASN A 59 -4.10 -3.92 17.92
CA ASN A 59 -5.16 -4.42 17.05
C ASN A 59 -6.52 -4.18 17.70
N ASN A 60 -7.40 -3.47 17.00
CA ASN A 60 -8.74 -3.15 17.49
C ASN A 60 -9.80 -4.20 17.10
N PHE A 61 -9.45 -5.19 16.28
CA PHE A 61 -10.40 -6.21 15.82
C PHE A 61 -10.37 -7.49 16.68
N ASP A 62 -11.51 -7.87 17.25
CA ASP A 62 -11.69 -9.13 18.00
C ASP A 62 -12.32 -10.23 17.14
N TYR A 63 -11.48 -11.09 16.58
CA TYR A 63 -11.91 -12.24 15.78
C TYR A 63 -12.65 -13.31 16.60
N HIS A 64 -12.34 -13.48 17.91
CA HIS A 64 -13.05 -14.45 18.74
C HIS A 64 -14.51 -14.04 18.91
N ARG A 65 -14.77 -12.75 19.09
CA ARG A 65 -16.13 -12.19 19.11
C ARG A 65 -16.84 -12.40 17.78
N PHE A 66 -16.18 -12.08 16.66
CA PHE A 66 -16.74 -12.29 15.32
C PHE A 66 -17.16 -13.76 15.12
N LEU A 67 -16.29 -14.72 15.46
CA LEU A 67 -16.58 -16.14 15.33
C LEU A 67 -17.75 -16.61 16.21
N LYS A 68 -17.93 -16.04 17.41
CA LYS A 68 -19.08 -16.34 18.28
C LYS A 68 -20.41 -15.87 17.67
N PHE A 69 -20.40 -14.81 16.86
CA PHE A 69 -21.59 -14.25 16.23
C PHE A 69 -21.78 -14.71 14.78
N ALA A 70 -20.84 -15.44 14.18
CA ALA A 70 -20.97 -15.99 12.84
C ALA A 70 -22.00 -17.14 12.79
N ARG A 71 -22.85 -17.13 11.76
CA ARG A 71 -23.84 -18.17 11.47
C ARG A 71 -23.89 -18.49 9.99
N VAL A 72 -24.40 -19.66 9.64
CA VAL A 72 -24.68 -20.01 8.24
C VAL A 72 -26.16 -19.76 7.99
N CYS A 73 -26.47 -18.92 7.00
CA CYS A 73 -27.84 -18.64 6.56
C CYS A 73 -27.96 -18.88 5.06
N GLU A 74 -29.19 -19.09 4.59
CA GLU A 74 -29.47 -19.25 3.17
C GLU A 74 -29.74 -17.88 2.53
N VAL A 75 -29.03 -17.61 1.44
CA VAL A 75 -29.05 -16.35 0.70
C VAL A 75 -29.02 -16.70 -0.78
N ASP A 76 -30.08 -16.35 -1.52
CA ASP A 76 -30.19 -16.60 -2.96
C ASP A 76 -29.95 -18.09 -3.33
N GLY A 77 -30.53 -19.01 -2.54
CA GLY A 77 -30.38 -20.46 -2.70
C GLY A 77 -28.99 -21.00 -2.33
N LYS A 78 -28.14 -20.20 -1.68
CA LYS A 78 -26.78 -20.57 -1.28
C LYS A 78 -26.56 -20.35 0.21
N LYS A 79 -25.95 -21.33 0.87
CA LYS A 79 -25.50 -21.19 2.26
C LYS A 79 -24.29 -20.27 2.34
N GLN A 80 -24.45 -19.12 3.00
CA GLN A 80 -23.41 -18.10 3.20
C GLN A 80 -23.17 -17.85 4.70
N ILE A 81 -21.95 -17.43 5.03
CA ILE A 81 -21.63 -16.98 6.40
C ILE A 81 -22.20 -15.57 6.59
N CYS A 82 -23.06 -15.45 7.58
CA CYS A 82 -23.68 -14.19 8.01
C CYS A 82 -23.19 -13.86 9.42
N THR A 83 -23.09 -12.57 9.71
CA THR A 83 -22.75 -12.08 11.06
C THR A 83 -23.96 -11.40 11.69
N ARG A 84 -23.90 -11.11 12.98
CA ARG A 84 -24.98 -10.42 13.69
C ARG A 84 -25.01 -8.94 13.31
N GLU A 85 -26.20 -8.34 13.18
CA GLU A 85 -26.37 -6.96 12.72
C GLU A 85 -25.54 -5.94 13.52
N LYS A 86 -25.45 -6.12 14.84
CA LYS A 86 -24.67 -5.24 15.73
C LYS A 86 -23.15 -5.27 15.53
N GLU A 87 -22.62 -6.24 14.79
CA GLU A 87 -21.18 -6.37 14.54
C GLU A 87 -20.74 -5.59 13.29
N VAL A 88 -21.66 -4.88 12.61
CA VAL A 88 -21.35 -4.08 11.42
C VAL A 88 -20.27 -3.02 11.70
N GLY A 89 -20.30 -2.35 12.86
CA GLY A 89 -19.27 -1.40 13.26
C GLY A 89 -17.88 -2.05 13.37
N ASN A 90 -17.80 -3.19 14.05
CA ASN A 90 -16.55 -3.95 14.20
C ASN A 90 -15.96 -4.38 12.83
N LEU A 91 -16.80 -4.58 11.83
CA LEU A 91 -16.34 -4.89 10.47
C LEU A 91 -15.79 -3.67 9.74
N TYR A 92 -16.39 -2.49 9.90
CA TYR A 92 -15.78 -1.25 9.42
C TYR A 92 -14.42 -1.02 10.11
N ASP A 93 -14.34 -1.23 11.42
CA ASP A 93 -13.09 -1.12 12.19
C ASP A 93 -12.02 -2.11 11.72
N MET A 94 -12.42 -3.31 11.27
CA MET A 94 -11.52 -4.29 10.68
C MET A 94 -10.81 -3.73 9.43
N PHE A 95 -11.56 -3.16 8.49
CA PHE A 95 -11.00 -2.58 7.27
C PHE A 95 -10.23 -1.27 7.55
N HIS A 96 -10.69 -0.48 8.51
CA HIS A 96 -9.94 0.66 9.00
C HIS A 96 -8.56 0.23 9.55
N THR A 97 -8.53 -0.80 10.39
CA THR A 97 -7.29 -1.37 10.95
C THR A 97 -6.38 -1.90 9.85
N ARG A 98 -6.93 -2.59 8.84
CA ARG A 98 -6.16 -3.01 7.66
C ARG A 98 -5.51 -1.83 6.96
N ASN A 99 -6.28 -0.79 6.63
CA ASN A 99 -5.77 0.41 5.98
C ASN A 99 -4.69 1.10 6.84
N TYR A 100 -4.91 1.17 8.15
CA TYR A 100 -3.96 1.71 9.12
C TYR A 100 -2.62 0.96 9.10
N LEU A 101 -2.65 -0.38 9.12
CA LEU A 101 -1.44 -1.22 9.02
C LEU A 101 -0.72 -1.02 7.68
N HIS A 102 -1.45 -0.94 6.57
CA HIS A 102 -0.85 -0.65 5.27
C HIS A 102 -0.14 0.72 5.28
N ARG A 103 -0.76 1.78 5.80
CA ARG A 103 -0.14 3.11 5.84
C ARG A 103 1.08 3.18 6.77
N LYS A 104 1.01 2.55 7.93
CA LYS A 104 2.04 2.67 8.97
C LYS A 104 3.21 1.73 8.76
N ALA A 105 2.97 0.51 8.29
CA ALA A 105 3.97 -0.54 8.20
C ALA A 105 4.20 -1.01 6.76
N TYR A 106 3.21 -1.67 6.14
CA TYR A 106 3.44 -2.38 4.88
C TYR A 106 3.81 -1.48 3.69
N GLN A 107 3.34 -0.23 3.70
CA GLN A 107 3.64 0.77 2.67
C GLN A 107 4.49 1.91 3.22
N HIS A 108 5.22 1.65 4.32
CA HIS A 108 6.12 2.61 4.92
C HIS A 108 7.20 3.03 3.91
N LYS A 109 7.40 4.35 3.76
CA LYS A 109 8.32 4.93 2.76
C LYS A 109 9.73 4.34 2.78
N VAL A 110 10.25 4.03 3.98
CA VAL A 110 11.60 3.44 4.08
C VAL A 110 11.60 1.93 3.85
N GLY A 111 10.52 1.22 4.18
CA GLY A 111 10.42 -0.22 3.86
C GLY A 111 10.33 -0.42 2.36
N HIS A 112 9.45 0.33 1.71
CA HIS A 112 9.23 0.24 0.27
C HIS A 112 10.49 0.60 -0.55
N ILE A 113 11.31 1.56 -0.10
CA ILE A 113 12.55 1.87 -0.83
C ILE A 113 13.61 0.78 -0.67
N ILE A 114 13.67 0.12 0.49
CA ILE A 114 14.54 -1.04 0.70
C ILE A 114 14.09 -2.19 -0.21
N GLU A 115 12.80 -2.48 -0.29
CA GLU A 115 12.25 -3.48 -1.23
C GLU A 115 12.63 -3.16 -2.68
N THR A 116 12.56 -1.89 -3.06
CA THR A 116 12.95 -1.45 -4.42
C THR A 116 14.45 -1.66 -4.67
N MET A 117 15.29 -1.32 -3.69
CA MET A 117 16.75 -1.55 -3.78
C MET A 117 17.10 -3.05 -3.83
N ILE A 118 16.43 -3.89 -3.04
CA ILE A 118 16.60 -5.36 -3.10
C ILE A 118 16.20 -5.88 -4.47
N THR A 119 15.06 -5.42 -5.00
CA THR A 119 14.59 -5.81 -6.34
C THR A 119 15.60 -5.40 -7.42
N GLU A 120 16.16 -4.19 -7.35
CA GLU A 120 17.19 -3.72 -8.27
C GLU A 120 18.47 -4.57 -8.18
N ALA A 121 18.89 -4.93 -6.97
CA ALA A 121 20.03 -5.84 -6.77
C ALA A 121 19.76 -7.22 -7.36
N PHE A 122 18.56 -7.78 -7.20
CA PHE A 122 18.19 -9.08 -7.75
C PHE A 122 18.15 -9.06 -9.28
N ILE A 123 17.62 -8.00 -9.89
CA ILE A 123 17.65 -7.84 -11.35
C ILE A 123 19.09 -7.81 -11.87
N LYS A 124 20.01 -7.15 -11.16
CA LYS A 124 21.43 -7.11 -11.53
C LYS A 124 22.14 -8.44 -11.30
N ALA A 125 21.74 -9.19 -10.28
CA ALA A 125 22.30 -10.51 -9.97
C ALA A 125 21.71 -11.65 -10.83
N GLU A 126 20.54 -11.43 -11.45
CA GLU A 126 19.78 -12.40 -12.24
C GLU A 126 20.63 -13.23 -13.22
N PRO A 127 21.57 -12.65 -14.01
CA PRO A 127 22.33 -13.43 -14.99
C PRO A 127 23.35 -14.39 -14.36
N HIS A 128 23.70 -14.19 -13.10
CA HIS A 128 24.85 -14.81 -12.45
C HIS A 128 24.47 -15.77 -11.31
N ILE A 129 23.28 -15.61 -10.73
CA ILE A 129 22.78 -16.53 -9.70
C ILE A 129 22.15 -17.75 -10.37
N GLN A 130 22.64 -18.93 -9.99
CA GLN A 130 22.19 -20.21 -10.50
C GLN A 130 21.69 -21.10 -9.37
N ILE A 131 20.52 -21.68 -9.55
CA ILE A 131 19.79 -22.49 -8.58
C ILE A 131 19.52 -23.84 -9.25
N GLN A 132 20.07 -24.91 -8.68
CA GLN A 132 19.88 -26.25 -9.22
C GLN A 132 18.45 -26.73 -8.95
N GLY A 133 17.72 -27.07 -10.01
CA GLY A 133 16.39 -27.67 -9.97
C GLY A 133 16.41 -29.16 -10.28
N SER A 134 15.24 -29.65 -10.70
CA SER A 134 15.03 -31.05 -11.09
C SER A 134 16.04 -31.49 -12.17
N LYS A 135 16.48 -32.75 -12.10
CA LYS A 135 17.39 -33.38 -13.08
C LYS A 135 18.77 -32.71 -13.23
N GLY A 136 19.12 -31.77 -12.34
CA GLY A 136 20.38 -31.04 -12.39
C GLY A 136 20.36 -29.81 -13.30
N ASP A 137 19.19 -29.42 -13.82
CA ASP A 137 19.04 -28.21 -14.61
C ASP A 137 19.26 -26.96 -13.73
N MET A 138 19.88 -25.92 -14.29
CA MET A 138 20.18 -24.68 -13.58
C MET A 138 19.17 -23.59 -13.92
N PHE A 139 18.65 -22.92 -12.90
CA PHE A 139 17.64 -21.87 -13.00
C PHE A 139 18.16 -20.56 -12.40
N THR A 140 17.73 -19.45 -12.97
CA THR A 140 17.94 -18.11 -12.41
C THR A 140 16.85 -17.78 -11.38
N ILE A 141 16.95 -16.62 -10.72
CA ILE A 141 15.97 -16.18 -9.71
C ILE A 141 14.57 -16.07 -10.34
N SER A 142 14.44 -15.49 -11.54
CA SER A 142 13.13 -15.34 -12.20
C SER A 142 12.58 -16.64 -12.79
N THR A 143 13.44 -17.57 -13.20
CA THR A 143 13.01 -18.82 -13.87
C THR A 143 12.77 -19.97 -12.90
N ALA A 144 13.26 -19.88 -11.66
CA ALA A 144 13.06 -20.88 -10.62
C ALA A 144 11.58 -21.17 -10.33
N ILE A 145 10.67 -20.22 -10.57
CA ILE A 145 9.20 -20.43 -10.41
C ILE A 145 8.65 -21.58 -11.26
N ASN A 146 9.37 -21.96 -12.33
CA ASN A 146 8.95 -23.01 -13.26
C ASN A 146 9.35 -24.43 -12.79
N ASP A 147 10.19 -24.54 -11.75
CA ASP A 147 10.62 -25.82 -11.19
C ASP A 147 10.54 -25.79 -9.66
N MET A 148 9.73 -26.67 -9.07
CA MET A 148 9.49 -26.64 -7.62
C MET A 148 10.72 -27.05 -6.81
N GLU A 149 11.65 -27.83 -7.37
CA GLU A 149 12.89 -28.17 -6.67
C GLU A 149 13.81 -26.95 -6.58
N ALA A 150 13.95 -26.18 -7.66
CA ALA A 150 14.65 -24.90 -7.66
C ALA A 150 13.94 -23.87 -6.76
N TYR A 151 12.62 -23.72 -6.91
CA TYR A 151 11.84 -22.74 -6.14
C TYR A 151 11.89 -22.98 -4.62
N THR A 152 11.95 -24.25 -4.19
CA THR A 152 12.09 -24.58 -2.76
C THR A 152 13.40 -24.09 -2.17
N LYS A 153 14.46 -24.00 -2.98
CA LYS A 153 15.79 -23.51 -2.59
C LYS A 153 15.89 -21.98 -2.69
N LEU A 154 14.98 -21.34 -3.43
CA LEU A 154 14.91 -19.88 -3.56
C LEU A 154 14.25 -19.28 -2.31
N THR A 155 15.10 -18.75 -1.42
CA THR A 155 14.68 -18.12 -0.15
C THR A 155 15.40 -16.79 0.04
N ASP A 156 15.10 -16.10 1.14
CA ASP A 156 15.77 -14.85 1.55
C ASP A 156 17.31 -14.99 1.63
N HIS A 157 17.83 -16.22 1.72
CA HIS A 157 19.26 -16.50 1.66
C HIS A 157 19.95 -15.96 0.39
N VAL A 158 19.23 -15.77 -0.72
CA VAL A 158 19.79 -15.12 -1.93
C VAL A 158 20.36 -13.73 -1.63
N PHE A 159 19.77 -13.01 -0.67
CA PHE A 159 20.31 -11.72 -0.21
C PHE A 159 21.74 -11.87 0.31
N GLU A 160 21.98 -12.87 1.17
CA GLU A 160 23.30 -13.15 1.75
C GLU A 160 24.26 -13.71 0.71
N GLN A 161 23.78 -14.55 -0.21
CA GLN A 161 24.60 -15.08 -1.31
C GLN A 161 25.17 -13.98 -2.17
N ILE A 162 24.37 -12.97 -2.52
CA ILE A 162 24.84 -11.80 -3.29
C ILE A 162 25.78 -10.95 -2.43
N LEU A 163 25.39 -10.65 -1.19
CA LEU A 163 26.14 -9.76 -0.31
C LEU A 163 27.56 -10.28 0.01
N TYR A 164 27.71 -11.60 0.18
CA TYR A 164 28.99 -12.24 0.50
C TYR A 164 29.69 -12.87 -0.71
N SER A 165 29.19 -12.60 -1.93
CA SER A 165 29.86 -13.06 -3.15
C SER A 165 31.21 -12.35 -3.36
N SER A 166 32.19 -13.07 -3.92
CA SER A 166 33.48 -12.51 -4.35
C SER A 166 33.57 -12.30 -5.87
N SER A 167 32.54 -12.68 -6.62
CA SER A 167 32.47 -12.53 -8.07
C SER A 167 32.40 -11.05 -8.46
N SER A 168 33.12 -10.68 -9.52
CA SER A 168 33.10 -9.33 -10.09
C SER A 168 31.78 -9.02 -10.79
N GLU A 169 31.14 -10.05 -11.35
CA GLU A 169 29.87 -9.96 -12.06
C GLU A 169 28.70 -9.55 -11.13
N LEU A 170 28.82 -9.86 -9.84
CA LEU A 170 27.85 -9.48 -8.81
C LEU A 170 28.18 -8.18 -8.09
N GLU A 171 29.22 -7.44 -8.52
CA GLU A 171 29.72 -6.26 -7.82
C GLU A 171 28.64 -5.17 -7.67
N GLU A 172 27.93 -4.81 -8.74
CA GLU A 172 26.89 -3.79 -8.69
C GLU A 172 25.72 -4.19 -7.76
N ALA A 173 25.30 -5.46 -7.83
CA ALA A 173 24.24 -5.98 -6.97
C ALA A 173 24.68 -5.98 -5.50
N ARG A 174 25.92 -6.42 -5.23
CA ARG A 174 26.54 -6.44 -3.90
C ARG A 174 26.64 -5.02 -3.32
N GLU A 175 27.01 -4.03 -4.12
CA GLU A 175 27.08 -2.63 -3.69
C GLU A 175 25.70 -2.10 -3.25
N ILE A 176 24.64 -2.41 -3.98
CA ILE A 176 23.27 -2.00 -3.61
C ILE A 176 22.87 -2.63 -2.27
N LEU A 177 23.12 -3.92 -2.07
CA LEU A 177 22.80 -4.59 -0.81
C LEU A 177 23.65 -4.07 0.36
N HIS A 178 24.94 -3.80 0.13
CA HIS A 178 25.82 -3.16 1.10
C HIS A 178 25.33 -1.75 1.48
N ASN A 179 24.81 -0.99 0.51
CA ASN A 179 24.20 0.30 0.79
C ASN A 179 22.97 0.17 1.70
N ILE A 180 22.20 -0.93 1.62
CA ILE A 180 21.09 -1.18 2.54
C ILE A 180 21.61 -1.43 3.96
N THR A 181 22.63 -2.28 4.13
CA THR A 181 23.19 -2.62 5.45
C THR A 181 23.83 -1.42 6.14
N CYS A 182 24.52 -0.56 5.38
CA CYS A 182 25.07 0.71 5.86
C CYS A 182 24.04 1.85 5.97
N ARG A 183 22.76 1.58 5.71
CA ARG A 183 21.67 2.57 5.73
C ARG A 183 21.84 3.73 4.75
N ASN A 184 22.62 3.53 3.69
CA ASN A 184 22.79 4.43 2.56
C ASN A 184 21.65 4.27 1.55
N LEU A 185 20.42 4.55 1.97
CA LEU A 185 19.22 4.37 1.16
C LEU A 185 18.99 5.51 0.16
N TYR A 186 18.24 5.24 -0.90
CA TYR A 186 17.71 6.29 -1.79
C TYR A 186 16.83 7.27 -1.00
N LYS A 187 16.90 8.54 -1.37
CA LYS A 187 16.23 9.63 -0.64
C LYS A 187 14.78 9.74 -1.08
N ASN A 188 13.86 9.88 -0.13
CA ASN A 188 12.46 10.16 -0.42
C ASN A 188 12.29 11.65 -0.77
N MET A 189 11.74 11.94 -1.95
CA MET A 189 11.48 13.31 -2.42
C MET A 189 10.13 13.83 -1.95
N GLY A 190 9.15 12.93 -1.81
CA GLY A 190 7.83 13.26 -1.28
C GLY A 190 6.76 12.26 -1.70
N GLN A 191 5.52 12.61 -1.38
CA GLN A 191 4.33 11.86 -1.75
C GLN A 191 3.23 12.82 -2.23
N THR A 192 2.59 12.47 -3.33
CA THR A 192 1.47 13.22 -3.94
C THR A 192 0.37 12.26 -4.37
N GLN A 193 -0.76 12.80 -4.85
CA GLN A 193 -1.90 12.07 -5.35
C GLN A 193 -2.43 12.74 -6.62
N ALA A 194 -2.85 11.92 -7.59
CA ALA A 194 -3.57 12.40 -8.76
C ALA A 194 -5.06 12.60 -8.43
N LYS A 195 -5.72 13.60 -9.03
CA LYS A 195 -7.17 13.84 -8.85
C LYS A 195 -8.03 12.66 -9.31
N LYS A 196 -7.56 11.94 -10.34
CA LYS A 196 -8.18 10.72 -10.85
C LYS A 196 -7.16 9.60 -10.78
N ARG A 197 -7.66 8.38 -10.59
CA ARG A 197 -6.84 7.17 -10.63
C ARG A 197 -6.12 7.08 -11.98
N VAL A 198 -4.80 6.89 -11.93
CA VAL A 198 -3.97 6.72 -13.12
C VAL A 198 -3.67 5.23 -13.28
N GLU A 199 -3.98 4.68 -14.45
CA GLU A 199 -3.43 3.39 -14.87
C GLU A 199 -2.03 3.65 -15.42
N VAL A 200 -1.02 3.04 -14.80
CA VAL A 200 0.37 3.37 -15.12
C VAL A 200 1.03 2.22 -15.84
N SER A 201 1.46 2.52 -17.08
CA SER A 201 2.34 1.69 -17.89
C SER A 201 3.81 1.97 -17.57
N GLN A 202 4.72 1.08 -17.98
CA GLN A 202 6.16 1.33 -17.88
C GLN A 202 6.58 2.59 -18.64
N GLU A 203 5.97 2.86 -19.80
CA GLU A 203 6.19 4.07 -20.59
C GLU A 203 5.84 5.34 -19.81
N GLN A 204 4.73 5.32 -19.06
CA GLN A 204 4.32 6.46 -18.24
C GLN A 204 5.27 6.69 -17.06
N LEU A 205 5.84 5.64 -16.45
CA LEU A 205 6.88 5.77 -15.43
C LEU A 205 8.16 6.39 -16.00
N GLN A 206 8.59 5.96 -17.19
CA GLN A 206 9.76 6.53 -17.88
C GLN A 206 9.52 7.99 -18.25
N LYS A 207 8.31 8.33 -18.70
CA LYS A 207 7.90 9.71 -18.97
C LYS A 207 8.00 10.57 -17.71
N TRP A 208 7.44 10.13 -16.60
CA TRP A 208 7.51 10.86 -15.32
C TRP A 208 8.94 11.01 -14.81
N ALA A 209 9.77 9.98 -14.92
CA ALA A 209 11.18 10.08 -14.58
C ALA A 209 11.91 11.15 -15.44
N SER A 210 11.56 11.23 -16.73
CA SER A 210 12.12 12.22 -17.65
C SER A 210 11.63 13.64 -17.34
N GLU A 211 10.34 13.80 -17.02
CA GLU A 211 9.78 15.07 -16.56
C GLU A 211 10.45 15.53 -15.26
N LEU A 212 10.59 14.65 -14.27
CA LEU A 212 11.27 14.94 -12.99
C LEU A 212 12.73 15.39 -13.18
N ALA A 213 13.45 14.84 -14.15
CA ALA A 213 14.81 15.27 -14.46
C ALA A 213 14.88 16.66 -15.14
N THR A 214 13.82 17.07 -15.85
CA THR A 214 13.80 18.27 -16.70
C THR A 214 12.97 19.44 -16.15
N CYS A 215 12.08 19.21 -15.18
CA CYS A 215 11.25 20.21 -14.51
C CYS A 215 12.10 21.18 -13.66
N ARG A 216 12.88 22.06 -14.29
CA ARG A 216 13.67 23.08 -13.61
C ARG A 216 12.85 24.36 -13.41
N PRO A 217 12.83 24.95 -12.20
CA PRO A 217 12.42 26.35 -12.06
C PRO A 217 13.51 27.27 -12.63
N GLU A 218 13.15 28.52 -12.92
CA GLU A 218 14.05 29.52 -13.48
C GLU A 218 15.15 29.99 -12.50
N SER A 219 15.15 29.54 -11.24
CA SER A 219 16.09 29.98 -10.20
C SER A 219 17.39 29.15 -10.08
N ASP A 220 18.52 29.88 -10.18
CA ASP A 220 19.89 29.76 -9.61
C ASP A 220 20.61 28.42 -9.37
N LEU A 221 20.03 27.24 -9.57
CA LEU A 221 20.76 25.95 -9.53
C LEU A 221 21.49 25.65 -10.85
N GLN A 222 22.19 26.65 -11.40
CA GLN A 222 23.00 26.52 -12.60
C GLN A 222 24.17 25.56 -12.34
N GLY A 223 24.15 24.41 -13.01
CA GLY A 223 25.26 23.45 -13.06
C GLY A 223 24.94 22.03 -12.58
N VAL A 224 23.76 21.77 -12.02
CA VAL A 224 23.35 20.41 -11.64
C VAL A 224 22.55 19.77 -12.77
N THR A 225 23.02 18.63 -13.29
CA THR A 225 22.29 17.81 -14.26
C THR A 225 21.77 16.57 -13.57
N LEU A 226 20.46 16.40 -13.57
CA LEU A 226 19.76 15.22 -13.06
C LEU A 226 19.42 14.31 -14.23
N GLU A 227 19.54 13.00 -14.02
CA GLU A 227 19.22 12.02 -15.06
C GLU A 227 17.90 11.31 -14.74
N PRO A 228 17.09 10.95 -15.75
CA PRO A 228 15.85 10.20 -15.52
C PRO A 228 16.07 8.91 -14.73
N GLY A 229 17.20 8.22 -14.95
CA GLY A 229 17.57 6.98 -14.26
C GLY A 229 17.83 7.13 -12.75
N ASP A 230 18.03 8.36 -12.27
CA ASP A 230 18.20 8.65 -10.84
C ASP A 230 16.86 8.71 -10.09
N PHE A 231 15.73 8.82 -10.80
CA PHE A 231 14.40 8.90 -10.19
C PHE A 231 13.73 7.54 -10.17
N VAL A 232 13.10 7.23 -9.03
CA VAL A 232 12.27 6.05 -8.84
C VAL A 232 10.87 6.52 -8.47
N VAL A 233 9.89 6.22 -9.33
CA VAL A 233 8.49 6.60 -9.12
C VAL A 233 7.69 5.35 -8.79
N ASN A 234 7.09 5.33 -7.61
CA ASN A 234 6.32 4.20 -7.09
C ASN A 234 4.86 4.59 -6.90
N ILE A 235 3.95 3.68 -7.27
CA ILE A 235 2.51 3.88 -7.18
C ILE A 235 1.94 2.87 -6.21
N ILE A 236 1.26 3.39 -5.19
CA ILE A 236 0.71 2.59 -4.11
C ILE A 236 -0.81 2.72 -4.18
N ASN A 237 -1.48 1.60 -4.46
CA ASN A 237 -2.94 1.54 -4.43
C ASN A 237 -3.37 1.10 -3.03
N MET A 238 -4.14 1.94 -2.36
CA MET A 238 -4.70 1.66 -1.04
C MET A 238 -6.20 1.45 -1.20
N ASP A 239 -6.74 0.34 -0.71
CA ASP A 239 -8.17 0.08 -0.77
C ASP A 239 -8.67 -0.77 0.40
N TRP A 240 -9.98 -0.94 0.48
CA TRP A 240 -10.64 -1.81 1.46
C TRP A 240 -10.76 -3.27 0.98
N GLY A 241 -9.88 -3.70 0.08
CA GLY A 241 -9.82 -5.07 -0.45
C GLY A 241 -10.77 -5.33 -1.63
N MET A 242 -11.49 -4.31 -2.10
CA MET A 242 -12.45 -4.42 -3.20
C MET A 242 -12.39 -3.23 -4.17
N LYS A 243 -11.20 -2.65 -4.39
CA LYS A 243 -11.05 -1.40 -5.17
C LYS A 243 -12.01 -0.33 -4.62
N GLU A 244 -12.73 0.37 -5.49
CA GLU A 244 -13.67 1.45 -5.13
C GLU A 244 -14.92 1.00 -4.37
N LYS A 245 -15.16 -0.32 -4.23
CA LYS A 245 -16.41 -0.83 -3.64
C LYS A 245 -16.28 -0.96 -2.12
N ASN A 246 -17.32 -0.54 -1.40
CA ASN A 246 -17.47 -0.86 0.01
C ASN A 246 -17.64 -2.38 0.21
N PRO A 247 -16.71 -3.07 0.89
CA PRO A 247 -16.82 -4.51 1.11
C PRO A 247 -18.03 -4.91 1.97
N ILE A 248 -18.50 -4.03 2.86
CA ILE A 248 -19.63 -4.30 3.76
C ILE A 248 -20.94 -4.48 2.98
N ASN A 249 -21.09 -3.84 1.83
CA ASN A 249 -22.28 -3.99 0.97
C ASN A 249 -22.46 -5.44 0.46
N ASN A 250 -21.37 -6.21 0.39
CA ASN A 250 -21.40 -7.62 -0.05
C ASN A 250 -21.58 -8.60 1.12
N MET A 251 -21.71 -8.10 2.35
CA MET A 251 -21.89 -8.91 3.55
C MET A 251 -23.38 -9.08 3.87
N ARG A 252 -23.70 -10.19 4.54
CA ARG A 252 -25.06 -10.54 4.97
C ARG A 252 -25.12 -10.60 6.49
N PHE A 253 -26.20 -10.04 7.04
CA PHE A 253 -26.40 -9.92 8.47
C PHE A 253 -27.70 -10.62 8.89
N TYR A 254 -27.71 -11.23 10.07
CA TYR A 254 -28.95 -11.73 10.69
C TYR A 254 -29.29 -10.90 11.94
N CYS A 255 -30.57 -10.81 12.25
CA CYS A 255 -31.06 -10.13 13.45
C CYS A 255 -31.28 -11.11 14.60
N LYS A 256 -31.14 -10.64 15.86
CA LYS A 256 -31.34 -11.50 17.06
C LYS A 256 -32.68 -12.24 17.03
N ASN A 257 -33.74 -11.53 16.65
CA ASN A 257 -35.12 -12.04 16.68
C ASN A 257 -35.46 -12.91 15.47
N THR A 258 -34.70 -12.80 14.37
CA THR A 258 -34.91 -13.56 13.13
C THR A 258 -33.58 -14.11 12.61
N PRO A 259 -33.00 -15.11 13.29
CA PRO A 259 -31.63 -15.57 13.03
C PRO A 259 -31.44 -16.33 11.71
N THR A 260 -32.54 -16.73 11.06
CA THR A 260 -32.53 -17.40 9.75
C THR A 260 -32.74 -16.44 8.59
N LYS A 261 -33.29 -15.24 8.85
CA LYS A 261 -33.49 -14.21 7.82
C LYS A 261 -32.24 -13.36 7.72
N THR A 262 -31.84 -13.10 6.48
CA THR A 262 -30.66 -12.27 6.19
C THR A 262 -31.09 -10.90 5.68
N THR A 263 -30.26 -9.91 5.97
CA THR A 263 -30.43 -8.52 5.59
C THR A 263 -29.09 -7.96 5.13
N GLN A 264 -29.14 -6.86 4.39
CA GLN A 264 -27.98 -6.01 4.12
C GLN A 264 -28.09 -4.75 4.95
N ILE A 265 -26.94 -4.22 5.34
CA ILE A 265 -26.83 -2.96 6.08
C ILE A 265 -26.04 -2.00 5.22
N SER A 266 -26.62 -0.85 4.89
CA SER A 266 -25.96 0.19 4.10
C SER A 266 -25.12 1.12 4.99
N ARG A 267 -24.15 1.83 4.40
CA ARG A 267 -23.31 2.82 5.11
C ARG A 267 -24.14 3.81 5.94
N ASN A 268 -25.20 4.35 5.32
CA ASN A 268 -26.08 5.37 5.90
C ASN A 268 -26.83 4.87 7.14
N GLN A 269 -27.06 3.55 7.25
CA GLN A 269 -27.68 2.94 8.44
C GLN A 269 -26.70 2.78 9.60
N VAL A 270 -25.39 2.90 9.35
CA VAL A 270 -24.34 2.68 10.36
C VAL A 270 -23.87 4.00 10.94
N SER A 271 -23.31 4.88 10.11
CA SER A 271 -22.81 6.18 10.55
C SER A 271 -22.44 7.07 9.35
N GLN A 272 -22.65 8.38 9.51
CA GLN A 272 -22.20 9.39 8.55
C GLN A 272 -20.68 9.63 8.59
N MET A 273 -20.01 9.28 9.69
CA MET A 273 -18.57 9.44 9.88
C MET A 273 -17.73 8.36 9.20
N LEU A 274 -18.36 7.42 8.50
CA LEU A 274 -17.66 6.39 7.73
C LEU A 274 -17.09 6.98 6.43
N PRO A 275 -16.01 6.41 5.86
CA PRO A 275 -15.45 6.91 4.60
C PRO A 275 -16.46 6.90 3.46
N ASP A 276 -16.41 7.93 2.61
CA ASP A 276 -17.16 7.99 1.35
C ASP A 276 -16.41 7.31 0.19
N GLN A 277 -15.08 7.29 0.27
CA GLN A 277 -14.19 6.64 -0.70
C GLN A 277 -13.50 5.42 -0.07
N PHE A 278 -13.42 4.34 -0.83
CA PHE A 278 -12.88 3.04 -0.37
C PHE A 278 -11.56 2.65 -1.05
N ALA A 279 -11.06 3.47 -1.96
CA ALA A 279 -9.72 3.37 -2.52
C ALA A 279 -9.11 4.75 -2.78
N GLU A 280 -7.79 4.79 -2.76
CA GLU A 280 -6.98 5.94 -3.15
C GLU A 280 -5.67 5.45 -3.80
N GLN A 281 -4.97 6.36 -4.47
CA GLN A 281 -3.69 6.09 -5.09
C GLN A 281 -2.65 7.12 -4.63
N LEU A 282 -1.51 6.64 -4.12
CA LEU A 282 -0.39 7.46 -3.70
C LEU A 282 0.73 7.34 -4.73
N ILE A 283 1.30 8.47 -5.15
CA ILE A 283 2.49 8.53 -5.98
C ILE A 283 3.65 8.98 -5.11
N ARG A 284 4.68 8.17 -5.02
CA ARG A 284 5.85 8.43 -4.19
C ARG A 284 7.09 8.45 -5.05
N VAL A 285 7.90 9.49 -4.89
CA VAL A 285 9.12 9.69 -5.67
C VAL A 285 10.33 9.56 -4.77
N TYR A 286 11.34 8.85 -5.26
CA TYR A 286 12.65 8.73 -4.64
C TYR A 286 13.74 9.11 -5.61
N PHE A 287 14.90 9.45 -5.06
CA PHE A 287 16.08 9.87 -5.80
C PHE A 287 17.29 9.07 -5.33
N LYS A 288 18.03 8.47 -6.27
CA LYS A 288 19.11 7.52 -5.98
C LYS A 288 20.37 8.20 -5.45
N LYS A 289 20.73 9.35 -6.00
CA LYS A 289 21.92 10.11 -5.61
C LYS A 289 21.72 10.73 -4.22
N ARG A 290 22.85 10.97 -3.54
CA ARG A 290 22.90 11.37 -2.13
C ARG A 290 23.59 12.72 -1.92
N ASP A 291 24.20 13.27 -2.96
CA ASP A 291 24.84 14.58 -2.92
C ASP A 291 23.79 15.65 -2.61
N GLU A 292 24.09 16.49 -1.62
CA GLU A 292 23.15 17.44 -1.05
C GLU A 292 22.56 18.39 -2.11
N LYS A 293 23.41 18.90 -3.01
CA LYS A 293 22.99 19.81 -4.09
C LYS A 293 22.07 19.11 -5.09
N THR A 294 22.40 17.87 -5.46
CA THR A 294 21.55 17.08 -6.37
C THR A 294 20.20 16.73 -5.73
N VAL A 295 20.18 16.44 -4.43
CA VAL A 295 18.96 16.12 -3.68
C VAL A 295 18.07 17.36 -3.56
N GLU A 296 18.63 18.52 -3.28
CA GLU A 296 17.88 19.78 -3.21
C GLU A 296 17.25 20.11 -4.56
N ALA A 297 18.03 20.03 -5.64
CA ALA A 297 17.53 20.20 -7.00
C ALA A 297 16.39 19.20 -7.33
N ALA A 298 16.56 17.92 -6.98
CA ALA A 298 15.56 16.89 -7.22
C ALA A 298 14.26 17.12 -6.46
N LYS A 299 14.32 17.63 -5.22
CA LYS A 299 13.15 17.98 -4.42
C LYS A 299 12.36 19.15 -5.03
N ILE A 300 13.07 20.18 -5.49
CA ILE A 300 12.45 21.34 -6.15
C ILE A 300 11.78 20.90 -7.46
N ASN A 301 12.47 20.11 -8.29
CA ASN A 301 11.89 19.54 -9.50
C ASN A 301 10.66 18.70 -9.21
N TYR A 302 10.66 17.92 -8.12
CA TYR A 302 9.51 17.15 -7.69
C TYR A 302 8.29 18.03 -7.37
N VAL A 303 8.46 19.14 -6.64
CA VAL A 303 7.35 20.06 -6.34
C VAL A 303 6.81 20.69 -7.62
N LYS A 304 7.70 21.15 -8.52
CA LYS A 304 7.32 21.68 -9.83
C LYS A 304 6.56 20.66 -10.67
N TRP A 305 7.05 19.43 -10.75
CA TRP A 305 6.39 18.34 -11.45
C TRP A 305 4.97 18.06 -10.91
N CYS A 306 4.79 18.12 -9.58
CA CYS A 306 3.46 18.02 -8.96
C CYS A 306 2.54 19.19 -9.34
N MET A 307 3.09 20.40 -9.49
CA MET A 307 2.33 21.56 -9.96
C MET A 307 1.86 21.37 -11.40
N ASP A 308 2.81 21.08 -12.30
CA ASP A 308 2.62 20.97 -13.74
C ASP A 308 1.62 19.85 -14.09
N ASN A 309 1.65 18.73 -13.37
CA ASN A 309 0.71 17.60 -13.56
C ASN A 309 -0.62 17.74 -12.80
N ASN A 310 -0.87 18.90 -12.17
CA ASN A 310 -2.07 19.15 -11.36
C ASN A 310 -2.32 18.14 -10.22
N PHE A 311 -1.26 17.61 -9.62
CA PHE A 311 -1.35 16.71 -8.47
C PHE A 311 -1.58 17.47 -7.16
N SER A 312 -1.86 16.73 -6.08
CA SER A 312 -2.02 17.29 -4.75
C SER A 312 -0.72 17.89 -4.22
N LYS A 313 -0.85 18.94 -3.41
CA LYS A 313 0.29 19.61 -2.78
C LYS A 313 1.04 18.61 -1.88
N PRO A 314 2.36 18.43 -2.06
CA PRO A 314 3.17 17.68 -1.10
C PRO A 314 3.09 18.32 0.29
N GLN A 315 3.03 17.51 1.36
CA GLN A 315 2.83 17.99 2.73
C GLN A 315 3.91 18.99 3.20
N ASP A 316 5.14 18.77 2.75
CA ASP A 316 6.33 19.58 3.01
C ASP A 316 6.67 20.54 1.85
N GLY A 317 5.75 20.70 0.89
CA GLY A 317 5.97 21.51 -0.32
C GLY A 317 6.35 22.96 -0.03
N ASP A 318 5.71 23.62 0.95
CA ASP A 318 6.00 25.01 1.32
C ASP A 318 7.39 25.18 1.95
N SER A 319 7.90 24.13 2.62
CA SER A 319 9.24 24.15 3.17
C SER A 319 10.31 23.85 2.11
N ILE A 320 9.98 23.02 1.13
CA ILE A 320 10.91 22.56 0.09
C ILE A 320 11.05 23.58 -1.03
N ALA A 321 9.94 24.15 -1.49
CA ALA A 321 9.91 25.09 -2.60
C ALA A 321 8.94 26.25 -2.30
N PRO A 322 9.28 27.11 -1.32
CA PRO A 322 8.44 28.24 -0.90
C PRO A 322 8.15 29.25 -2.01
N GLU A 323 8.99 29.28 -3.05
CA GLU A 323 8.82 30.18 -4.21
C GLU A 323 7.83 29.62 -5.24
N LEU A 324 7.64 28.30 -5.27
CA LEU A 324 6.80 27.61 -6.25
C LEU A 324 5.38 27.42 -5.77
N THR A 325 5.19 26.97 -4.53
CA THR A 325 3.87 26.63 -4.00
C THR A 325 2.85 27.77 -4.05
N PRO A 326 3.20 29.06 -3.86
CA PRO A 326 2.23 30.16 -3.95
C PRO A 326 1.72 30.44 -5.37
N LEU A 327 2.44 29.97 -6.40
CA LEU A 327 2.06 30.21 -7.80
C LEU A 327 0.84 29.41 -8.24
N LYS A 328 0.53 28.31 -7.54
CA LYS A 328 -0.64 27.47 -7.82
C LYS A 328 -1.76 27.81 -6.85
N ARG A 329 -2.78 28.54 -7.33
CA ARG A 329 -3.91 29.01 -6.49
C ARG A 329 -4.60 27.89 -5.71
N SER A 330 -4.75 26.70 -6.30
CA SER A 330 -5.38 25.54 -5.63
C SER A 330 -4.56 24.95 -4.48
N TRP A 331 -3.34 25.44 -4.24
CA TRP A 331 -2.45 25.02 -3.14
C TRP A 331 -2.30 26.09 -2.05
N ALA A 332 -2.93 27.26 -2.22
CA ALA A 332 -3.07 28.23 -1.16
C ALA A 332 -4.04 27.69 -0.10
N HIS A 333 -3.75 27.92 1.19
CA HIS A 333 -4.63 27.49 2.28
C HIS A 333 -5.98 28.22 2.19
N ASN A 334 -7.00 27.51 1.71
CA ASN A 334 -8.40 27.76 2.04
C ASN A 334 -8.88 26.51 2.77
N ASP A 335 -8.78 26.49 4.10
CA ASP A 335 -9.13 25.33 4.91
C ASP A 335 -10.67 25.08 5.00
N ASP A 336 -11.51 25.82 4.26
CA ASP A 336 -12.98 25.74 4.33
C ASP A 336 -13.71 26.00 2.98
N GLU A 337 -13.35 25.31 1.89
CA GLU A 337 -14.19 25.35 0.68
C GLU A 337 -14.70 23.95 0.29
N ASN A 338 -15.97 23.72 0.62
CA ASN A 338 -16.81 22.76 -0.09
C ASN A 338 -16.83 23.20 -1.56
N ASP A 339 -16.11 22.46 -2.42
CA ASP A 339 -16.19 22.61 -3.88
C ASP A 339 -17.58 22.12 -4.35
N ASP A 340 -18.62 22.90 -4.09
CA ASP A 340 -19.84 22.89 -4.88
C ASP A 340 -19.63 23.90 -6.02
N GLU A 341 -19.47 23.39 -7.24
CA GLU A 341 -19.41 24.17 -8.48
C GLU A 341 -20.61 25.12 -8.60
N LEU A 342 -20.38 26.42 -8.39
CA LEU A 342 -21.26 27.47 -8.91
C LEU A 342 -20.43 28.56 -9.59
N ASP A 343 -20.33 28.36 -10.91
CA ASP A 343 -19.84 29.31 -11.89
C ASP A 343 -20.64 30.63 -11.77
N SER A 344 -20.00 31.72 -11.32
CA SER A 344 -20.56 33.06 -11.52
C SER A 344 -19.48 34.14 -11.56
N GLN A 345 -19.56 34.91 -12.64
CA GLN A 345 -18.75 36.07 -12.97
C GLN A 345 -18.78 37.14 -11.87
N GLY A 346 -17.62 37.73 -11.57
CA GLY A 346 -17.58 38.95 -10.77
C GLY A 346 -16.16 39.33 -10.38
N GLY A 347 -15.52 40.21 -11.16
CA GLY A 347 -14.21 40.75 -10.82
C GLY A 347 -14.25 41.59 -9.54
N ARG A 348 -13.19 41.49 -8.73
CA ARG A 348 -12.73 42.60 -7.87
C ARG A 348 -11.29 42.40 -7.42
N SER A 349 -10.69 43.54 -7.13
CA SER A 349 -9.26 43.87 -7.18
C SER A 349 -8.44 43.33 -6.01
N ARG A 350 -7.12 43.27 -6.25
CA ARG A 350 -6.04 42.95 -5.31
C ARG A 350 -6.11 43.77 -4.01
N ALA A 351 -5.81 43.12 -2.89
CA ALA A 351 -5.23 43.76 -1.72
C ALA A 351 -3.92 43.02 -1.38
N ALA A 352 -2.81 43.76 -1.42
CA ALA A 352 -1.49 43.28 -1.01
C ALA A 352 -1.45 43.12 0.51
N VAL A 353 -0.98 41.97 0.99
CA VAL A 353 -0.65 41.78 2.40
C VAL A 353 0.83 41.48 2.51
N ASN A 354 1.57 42.50 2.96
CA ASN A 354 2.92 42.36 3.49
C ASN A 354 2.89 41.46 4.72
N ILE A 355 3.68 40.39 4.74
CA ILE A 355 4.02 39.69 5.97
C ILE A 355 5.53 39.61 6.07
N GLY A 356 6.06 40.49 6.94
CA GLY A 356 7.46 40.52 7.31
C GLY A 356 7.88 39.26 8.08
N GLN A 357 9.13 38.87 7.87
CA GLN A 357 9.80 37.80 8.57
C GLN A 357 9.84 38.08 10.08
N GLN A 358 9.23 37.23 10.90
CA GLN A 358 9.59 37.09 12.31
C GLN A 358 9.89 35.62 12.63
N LYS A 359 11.18 35.34 12.86
CA LYS A 359 11.67 34.08 13.40
C LYS A 359 11.22 33.95 14.86
N ALA A 360 10.26 33.09 15.15
CA ALA A 360 9.96 32.67 16.51
C ALA A 360 10.89 31.53 16.92
N LYS A 361 11.87 31.82 17.79
CA LYS A 361 12.60 30.81 18.57
C LYS A 361 11.67 30.30 19.67
N ALA A 362 11.22 29.05 19.58
CA ALA A 362 10.61 28.37 20.71
C ALA A 362 11.70 27.69 21.54
N ARG A 363 11.91 28.18 22.78
CA ARG A 363 12.67 27.49 23.83
C ARG A 363 11.75 26.44 24.44
N LEU A 364 12.22 25.19 24.45
CA LEU A 364 11.66 24.06 25.20
C LEU A 364 11.80 24.31 26.71
N PHE A 365 10.70 24.14 27.43
CA PHE A 365 10.64 23.51 28.75
C PHE A 365 9.36 22.69 28.83
#